data_AF-A0A969ANF7-F1
#
_entry.id   AF-A0A969ANF7-F1
#
_cell.length_a   1.000
_cell.length_b   1.000
_cell.length_c   1.000
_cell.angle_alpha   90.00
_cell.angle_beta   90.00
_cell.angle_gamma   90.00
#
_symmetry.space_group_name_H-M   'P 1'
#
loop_
_entity.id
_entity.type
_entity.pdbx_description
1 polymer ?
#
loop_
_entity_poly.entity_id
_entity_poly.type
_entity_poly.pdbx_seq_one_letter_code
_entity_poly.pdbx_strand_id
1 'polypeptide(L)'
;MALPSLETGPDPPSHLQTAAVPPSKTALSASELKLLQHLQGCPQGRADIAQLNLALKALPLTRLCQSLRAQGWAETETTIQRFRASRTGRTLMALDTTALPLTPDQYWVLRSCRDHSITPAQIHRRVPANLRPDLIQSLADQGLVKITKSQLIAVWLTPAGQRLLQA
;
A
#
# COMPACT_ATOMS: atom_id res chain seq x y z
N MET A 1 1.75 -50.82 46.87
CA MET A 1 2.70 -49.80 47.39
C MET A 1 3.57 -49.37 46.23
N ALA A 2 3.85 -48.11 45.90
CA ALA A 2 3.31 -46.79 46.18
C ALA A 2 4.07 -45.88 45.18
N LEU A 3 3.40 -44.88 44.58
CA LEU A 3 4.06 -43.77 43.89
C LEU A 3 4.78 -42.88 44.95
N PRO A 4 5.70 -41.99 44.54
CA PRO A 4 5.24 -40.66 44.16
C PRO A 4 5.93 -40.03 42.94
N SER A 5 5.15 -39.16 42.31
CA SER A 5 5.45 -38.13 41.32
C SER A 5 6.36 -37.01 41.86
N LEU A 6 7.00 -36.28 40.94
CA LEU A 6 7.42 -34.86 41.00
C LEU A 6 7.88 -34.50 39.57
N GLU A 7 7.06 -33.94 38.67
CA GLU A 7 6.58 -32.55 38.56
C GLU A 7 7.66 -31.45 38.67
N THR A 8 8.01 -30.85 37.52
CA THR A 8 8.28 -29.41 37.22
C THR A 8 8.85 -29.34 35.79
N GLY A 9 8.17 -28.98 34.70
CA GLY A 9 7.41 -27.75 34.37
C GLY A 9 8.36 -26.63 33.88
N PRO A 10 8.05 -25.76 32.88
CA PRO A 10 7.14 -25.84 31.73
C PRO A 10 7.78 -25.46 30.35
N ASP A 11 7.12 -25.82 29.24
CA ASP A 11 7.22 -25.18 27.90
C ASP A 11 6.69 -23.72 27.93
N PRO A 12 6.75 -22.90 26.84
CA PRO A 12 7.83 -22.50 25.92
C PRO A 12 7.94 -20.94 25.89
N PRO A 13 8.53 -20.30 24.86
CA PRO A 13 7.64 -19.39 24.14
C PRO A 13 7.71 -19.54 22.62
N SER A 14 6.56 -19.95 22.07
CA SER A 14 6.14 -19.65 20.71
C SER A 14 6.07 -18.14 20.52
N HIS A 15 7.07 -17.55 19.88
CA HIS A 15 6.89 -16.23 19.26
C HIS A 15 6.13 -16.40 17.94
N LEU A 16 4.85 -16.76 18.05
CA LEU A 16 3.86 -16.30 17.08
C LEU A 16 3.78 -14.80 17.28
N GLN A 17 4.43 -14.05 16.39
CA GLN A 17 4.26 -12.62 16.27
C GLN A 17 2.77 -12.37 15.98
N THR A 18 2.03 -12.03 17.03
CA THR A 18 0.71 -11.44 16.95
C THR A 18 0.79 -10.29 15.97
N ALA A 19 0.23 -10.47 14.78
CA ALA A 19 -0.13 -9.34 13.93
C ALA A 19 -1.02 -8.46 14.81
N ALA A 20 -0.50 -7.29 15.17
CA ALA A 20 -1.22 -6.30 15.92
C ALA A 20 -2.52 -6.01 15.19
N VAL A 21 -3.63 -6.53 15.70
CA VAL A 21 -4.96 -6.07 15.36
C VAL A 21 -5.01 -4.63 15.89
N PRO A 22 -5.07 -3.60 15.02
CA PRO A 22 -5.23 -2.24 15.50
C PRO A 22 -6.58 -2.14 16.25
N PRO A 23 -6.71 -1.25 17.23
CA PRO A 23 -7.95 -1.09 17.98
C PRO A 23 -9.10 -0.84 17.01
N SER A 24 -10.01 -1.81 16.93
CA SER A 24 -11.25 -1.75 16.18
C SER A 24 -12.04 -0.56 16.69
N LYS A 25 -12.09 0.50 15.89
CA LYS A 25 -13.04 1.58 16.13
C LYS A 25 -14.37 1.02 15.65
N THR A 26 -15.09 0.33 16.52
CA THR A 26 -16.35 -0.35 16.19
C THR A 26 -17.45 0.61 15.73
N ALA A 27 -17.28 1.91 15.99
CA ALA A 27 -18.18 2.96 15.52
C ALA A 27 -17.68 3.53 14.18
N LEU A 28 -18.30 3.06 13.09
CA LEU A 28 -18.28 3.73 11.78
C LEU A 28 -18.86 5.14 11.90
N SER A 29 -18.18 6.13 11.32
CA SER A 29 -18.81 7.44 11.10
C SER A 29 -19.91 7.33 10.03
N ALA A 30 -20.90 8.23 10.08
CA ALA A 30 -21.97 8.29 9.07
C ALA A 30 -21.42 8.42 7.63
N SER A 31 -20.30 9.13 7.47
CA SER A 31 -19.59 9.30 6.20
C SER A 31 -18.93 8.03 5.70
N GLU A 32 -18.31 7.24 6.59
CA GLU A 32 -17.69 5.96 6.25
C GLU A 32 -18.74 4.92 5.87
N LEU A 33 -19.83 4.84 6.64
CA LEU A 33 -20.95 3.95 6.35
C LEU A 33 -21.61 4.30 5.00
N LYS A 34 -21.81 5.59 4.72
CA LYS A 34 -22.33 6.04 3.41
C LYS A 34 -21.42 5.63 2.25
N LEU A 35 -20.10 5.70 2.42
CA LEU A 35 -19.15 5.24 1.42
C LEU A 35 -19.23 3.71 1.22
N LEU A 36 -19.24 2.94 2.31
CA LEU A 36 -19.35 1.47 2.25
C LEU A 36 -20.66 1.01 1.57
N GLN A 37 -21.80 1.61 1.93
CA GLN A 37 -23.09 1.34 1.28
C GLN A 37 -23.08 1.70 -0.20
N HIS A 38 -22.45 2.81 -0.57
CA HIS A 38 -22.30 3.17 -1.98
C HIS A 38 -21.48 2.12 -2.74
N LEU A 39 -20.37 1.65 -2.16
CA LEU A 39 -19.57 0.57 -2.74
C LEU A 39 -20.35 -0.73 -2.88
N GLN A 40 -21.22 -1.08 -1.93
CA GLN A 40 -22.07 -2.27 -2.02
C GLN A 40 -23.03 -2.22 -3.22
N GLY A 41 -23.48 -1.01 -3.60
CA GLY A 41 -24.28 -0.80 -4.80
C GLY A 41 -23.48 -0.78 -6.11
N CYS A 42 -22.15 -0.79 -6.06
CA CYS A 42 -21.29 -0.80 -7.25
C CYS A 42 -21.02 -2.22 -7.74
N PRO A 43 -20.80 -2.41 -9.06
CA PRO A 43 -20.39 -3.70 -9.60
C PRO A 43 -19.10 -4.17 -8.93
N GLN A 44 -19.09 -5.43 -8.47
CA GLN A 44 -17.96 -6.06 -7.76
C GLN A 44 -17.54 -5.35 -6.45
N GLY A 45 -18.37 -4.47 -5.89
CA GLY A 45 -18.02 -3.75 -4.68
C GLY A 45 -16.88 -2.74 -4.85
N ARG A 46 -16.56 -2.37 -6.10
CA ARG A 46 -15.41 -1.54 -6.48
C ARG A 46 -15.88 -0.26 -7.17
N ALA A 47 -15.24 0.86 -6.85
CA ALA A 47 -15.51 2.13 -7.50
C ALA A 47 -14.23 2.95 -7.72
N ASP A 48 -14.22 3.69 -8.83
CA ASP A 48 -13.18 4.68 -9.11
C ASP A 48 -13.38 5.93 -8.25
N ILE A 49 -12.29 6.48 -7.73
CA ILE A 49 -12.32 7.69 -6.90
C ILE A 49 -12.85 8.90 -7.66
N ALA A 50 -12.64 8.95 -8.99
CA ALA A 50 -13.21 10.00 -9.82
C ALA A 50 -14.75 9.93 -9.83
N GLN A 51 -15.31 8.73 -9.96
CA GLN A 51 -16.77 8.52 -9.93
C GLN A 51 -17.33 8.77 -8.53
N LEU A 52 -16.64 8.29 -7.49
CA LEU A 52 -17.03 8.53 -6.11
C LEU A 52 -17.04 10.02 -5.76
N ASN A 53 -16.07 10.81 -6.23
CA ASN A 53 -16.07 12.26 -6.00
C ASN A 53 -17.28 12.95 -6.63
N LEU A 54 -17.81 12.43 -7.74
CA LEU A 54 -19.02 12.96 -8.38
C LEU A 54 -20.29 12.55 -7.63
N ALA A 55 -20.36 11.33 -7.11
CA ALA A 55 -21.52 10.80 -6.39
C ALA A 55 -21.60 11.30 -4.94
N LEU A 56 -20.44 11.38 -4.27
CA LEU A 56 -20.26 11.69 -2.86
C LEU A 56 -19.57 13.04 -2.70
N LYS A 57 -20.08 14.06 -3.41
CA LYS A 57 -19.55 15.44 -3.36
C LYS A 57 -19.41 15.90 -1.91
N ALA A 58 -18.32 16.63 -1.64
CA ALA A 58 -17.93 17.17 -0.33
C ALA A 58 -17.43 16.18 0.73
N LEU A 59 -17.42 14.86 0.47
CA LEU A 59 -16.81 13.91 1.40
C LEU A 59 -15.27 13.90 1.27
N PRO A 60 -14.50 13.86 2.37
CA PRO A 60 -13.05 13.76 2.32
C PRO A 60 -12.62 12.32 2.00
N LEU A 61 -12.88 11.86 0.76
CA LEU A 61 -12.75 10.46 0.33
C LEU A 61 -11.37 9.86 0.65
N THR A 62 -10.28 10.62 0.46
CA THR A 62 -8.93 10.11 0.77
C THR A 62 -8.79 9.74 2.26
N ARG A 63 -9.33 10.56 3.16
CA ARG A 63 -9.27 10.27 4.61
C ARG A 63 -10.19 9.10 4.97
N LEU A 64 -11.38 9.05 4.38
CA LEU A 64 -12.34 7.96 4.62
C LEU A 64 -11.77 6.63 4.14
N CYS A 65 -11.21 6.57 2.92
CA CYS A 65 -10.61 5.36 2.38
C CYS A 65 -9.39 4.91 3.20
N GLN A 66 -8.57 5.83 3.71
CA GLN A 66 -7.47 5.50 4.63
C GLN A 66 -7.98 4.92 5.95
N SER A 67 -9.03 5.50 6.53
CA SER A 67 -9.65 5.01 7.77
C SER A 67 -10.26 3.62 7.58
N LEU A 68 -11.06 3.43 6.53
CA LEU A 68 -11.67 2.13 6.19
C LEU A 68 -10.63 1.05 5.91
N ARG A 69 -9.51 1.40 5.27
CA ARG A 69 -8.39 0.48 5.06
C ARG A 69 -7.67 0.14 6.36
N ALA A 70 -7.46 1.11 7.25
CA ALA A 70 -6.87 0.86 8.56
C ALA A 70 -7.74 -0.07 9.43
N GLN A 71 -9.06 -0.05 9.24
CA GLN A 71 -10.01 -0.96 9.88
C GLN A 71 -10.19 -2.29 9.14
N GLY A 72 -9.56 -2.47 7.97
CA GLY A 72 -9.67 -3.69 7.16
C GLY A 72 -11.03 -3.89 6.48
N TRP A 73 -11.84 -2.84 6.35
CA TRP A 73 -13.17 -2.91 5.72
C TRP A 73 -13.15 -2.62 4.23
N ALA A 74 -12.19 -1.82 3.77
CA ALA A 74 -12.00 -1.53 2.36
C ALA A 74 -10.52 -1.66 1.98
N GLU A 75 -10.26 -2.02 0.73
CA GLU A 75 -8.92 -1.94 0.15
C GLU A 75 -8.85 -0.81 -0.86
N THR A 76 -7.64 -0.29 -1.05
CA THR A 76 -7.42 0.86 -1.92
C THR A 76 -6.34 0.61 -2.95
N GLU A 77 -6.54 1.16 -4.13
CA GLU A 77 -5.52 1.22 -5.16
C GLU A 77 -5.04 2.65 -5.35
N THR A 78 -3.71 2.79 -5.34
CA THR A 78 -3.03 4.06 -5.51
C THR A 78 -2.08 3.97 -6.69
N THR A 79 -2.03 5.03 -7.49
CA THR A 79 -1.04 5.19 -8.55
C THR A 79 0.07 6.14 -8.12
N ILE A 80 1.29 5.87 -8.58
CA ILE A 80 2.46 6.72 -8.32
C ILE A 80 2.40 7.91 -9.28
N GLN A 81 2.26 9.12 -8.74
CA GLN A 81 2.22 10.34 -9.53
C GLN A 81 3.62 10.96 -9.68
N ARG A 82 4.40 10.96 -8.59
CA ARG A 82 5.76 11.51 -8.58
C ARG A 82 6.67 10.72 -7.66
N PHE A 83 7.92 10.62 -8.08
CA PHE A 83 9.00 10.03 -7.30
C PHE A 83 10.32 10.77 -7.59
N ARG A 84 11.35 10.50 -6.80
CA ARG A 84 12.71 11.02 -7.01
C ARG A 84 13.75 10.01 -6.50
N ALA A 85 14.99 10.10 -6.97
CA ALA A 85 16.07 9.33 -6.35
C ALA A 85 16.24 9.70 -4.86
N SER A 86 16.45 8.70 -4.02
CA SER A 86 16.78 8.91 -2.61
C SER A 86 18.22 9.42 -2.47
N ARG A 87 18.67 9.72 -1.24
CA ARG A 87 20.10 10.00 -1.02
C ARG A 87 20.94 8.77 -1.39
N THR A 88 20.53 7.60 -0.92
CA THR A 88 21.16 6.31 -1.21
C THR A 88 21.21 6.05 -2.72
N GLY A 89 20.09 6.19 -3.42
CA GLY A 89 20.04 5.98 -4.87
C GLY A 89 21.01 6.90 -5.63
N ARG A 90 21.07 8.19 -5.26
CA ARG A 90 22.03 9.13 -5.88
C ARG A 90 23.48 8.77 -5.58
N THR A 91 23.79 8.39 -4.34
CA THR A 91 25.13 7.97 -3.95
C THR A 91 25.56 6.71 -4.69
N LEU A 92 24.68 5.71 -4.80
CA LEU A 92 24.97 4.48 -5.55
C LEU A 92 25.19 4.76 -7.04
N MET A 93 24.45 5.68 -7.65
CA MET A 93 24.67 6.07 -9.04
C MET A 93 26.00 6.82 -9.28
N ALA A 94 26.61 7.39 -8.25
CA ALA A 94 27.91 8.07 -8.32
C ALA A 94 29.09 7.12 -8.14
N LEU A 95 28.85 5.92 -7.59
CA LEU A 95 29.85 4.85 -7.49
C LEU A 95 29.93 4.08 -8.81
N ASP A 96 31.05 3.43 -9.08
CA ASP A 96 31.21 2.62 -10.28
C ASP A 96 30.20 1.44 -10.25
N THR A 97 29.26 1.43 -11.19
CA THR A 97 27.95 0.77 -11.05
C THR A 97 27.91 -0.65 -11.61
N THR A 98 29.04 -1.19 -12.08
CA THR A 98 29.15 -2.54 -12.65
C THR A 98 28.90 -3.66 -11.64
N ALA A 99 28.92 -3.35 -10.34
CA ALA A 99 28.69 -4.30 -9.24
C ALA A 99 27.32 -4.18 -8.55
N LEU A 100 26.46 -3.25 -8.97
CA LEU A 100 25.15 -3.10 -8.35
C LEU A 100 24.20 -4.19 -8.85
N PRO A 101 23.46 -4.89 -7.95
CA PRO A 101 22.46 -5.89 -8.34
C PRO A 101 21.18 -5.20 -8.85
N LEU A 102 21.31 -4.42 -9.92
CA LEU A 102 20.22 -3.71 -10.58
C LEU A 102 20.01 -4.26 -11.98
N THR A 103 18.75 -4.46 -12.34
CA THR A 103 18.42 -4.77 -13.73
C THR A 103 18.65 -3.55 -14.62
N PRO A 104 18.84 -3.74 -15.94
CA PRO A 104 18.97 -2.63 -16.87
C PRO A 104 17.80 -1.63 -16.79
N ASP A 105 16.58 -2.14 -16.58
CA ASP A 105 15.38 -1.29 -16.48
C ASP A 105 15.37 -0.47 -15.20
N GLN A 106 15.73 -1.08 -14.06
CA GLN A 106 15.88 -0.38 -12.78
C GLN A 106 16.93 0.74 -12.87
N TYR A 107 18.06 0.46 -13.54
CA TYR A 107 19.07 1.47 -13.82
C TYR A 107 18.52 2.66 -14.61
N TRP A 108 17.72 2.40 -15.66
CA TRP A 108 17.09 3.49 -16.45
C TRP A 108 16.10 4.32 -15.63
N VAL A 109 15.34 3.69 -14.72
CA VAL A 109 14.44 4.41 -13.81
C VAL A 109 15.23 5.32 -12.87
N LEU A 110 16.29 4.82 -12.23
CA LEU A 110 17.15 5.61 -11.34
C LEU A 110 17.83 6.76 -12.08
N ARG A 111 18.37 6.49 -13.27
CA ARG A 111 19.01 7.49 -14.12
C ARG A 111 18.05 8.62 -14.50
N SER A 112 16.78 8.28 -14.79
CA SER A 112 15.76 9.27 -15.17
C SER A 112 15.41 10.22 -14.02
N CYS A 113 15.53 9.79 -12.76
CA CYS A 113 15.13 10.57 -11.59
C CYS A 113 16.31 11.03 -10.70
N ARG A 114 17.53 11.03 -11.24
CA ARG A 114 18.77 11.34 -10.52
C ARG A 114 18.77 12.74 -9.91
N ASP A 115 18.43 13.74 -10.71
CA ASP A 115 18.67 15.15 -10.36
C ASP A 115 17.40 15.86 -9.86
N HIS A 116 16.22 15.34 -10.20
CA HIS A 116 14.94 15.95 -9.87
C HIS A 116 13.81 14.92 -9.72
N SER A 117 12.68 15.37 -9.19
CA SER A 117 11.48 14.53 -9.10
C SER A 117 10.79 14.46 -10.46
N ILE A 118 10.38 13.25 -10.86
CA ILE A 118 9.74 12.97 -12.15
C ILE A 118 8.44 12.20 -11.97
N THR A 119 7.65 12.10 -13.04
CA THR A 119 6.48 11.22 -13.16
C THR A 119 6.85 9.92 -13.87
N PRO A 120 6.06 8.83 -13.74
CA PRO A 120 6.32 7.59 -14.47
C PRO A 120 6.37 7.78 -15.99
N ALA A 121 5.61 8.73 -16.54
CA ALA A 121 5.62 9.04 -17.97
C ALA A 121 6.98 9.57 -18.47
N GLN A 122 7.75 10.23 -17.60
CA GLN A 122 9.05 10.82 -17.90
C GLN A 122 10.22 9.82 -17.83
N ILE A 123 9.96 8.56 -17.41
CA ILE A 123 10.97 7.50 -17.45
C ILE A 123 11.39 7.25 -18.90
N HIS A 124 12.69 7.00 -19.08
CA HIS A 124 13.27 6.67 -20.38
C HIS A 124 12.45 5.62 -21.15
N ARG A 125 12.20 5.88 -22.44
CA ARG A 125 11.35 5.06 -23.32
C ARG A 125 11.72 3.58 -23.44
N ARG A 126 12.94 3.20 -23.06
CA ARG A 126 13.38 1.80 -23.02
C ARG A 126 12.63 0.98 -21.97
N VAL A 127 12.12 1.61 -20.92
CA VAL A 127 11.33 0.94 -19.89
C VAL A 127 9.84 0.91 -20.33
N PRO A 128 9.27 -0.28 -20.56
CA PRO A 128 7.87 -0.45 -20.95
C PRO A 128 6.93 0.17 -19.91
N ALA A 129 5.90 0.88 -20.38
CA ALA A 129 5.00 1.65 -19.51
C ALA A 129 4.28 0.77 -18.46
N ASN A 130 3.93 -0.46 -18.83
CA ASN A 130 3.31 -1.45 -17.95
C ASN A 130 4.21 -1.91 -16.80
N LEU A 131 5.54 -1.88 -16.97
CA LEU A 131 6.49 -2.30 -15.93
C LEU A 131 6.91 -1.16 -15.00
N ARG A 132 6.65 0.09 -15.36
CA ARG A 132 7.11 1.26 -14.60
C ARG A 132 6.61 1.28 -13.16
N PRO A 133 5.32 1.03 -12.85
CA PRO A 133 4.83 1.06 -11.48
C PRO A 133 5.58 0.07 -10.57
N ASP A 134 5.72 -1.17 -11.03
CA ASP A 134 6.38 -2.24 -10.27
C ASP A 134 7.87 -1.97 -10.08
N LEU A 135 8.54 -1.45 -11.11
CA LEU A 135 9.96 -1.07 -11.02
C LEU A 135 10.18 0.08 -10.03
N ILE A 136 9.32 1.11 -10.06
CA ILE A 136 9.42 2.22 -9.10
C ILE A 136 9.16 1.71 -7.68
N GLN A 137 8.18 0.83 -7.50
CA GLN A 137 7.85 0.26 -6.19
C GLN A 137 9.02 -0.58 -5.66
N SER A 138 9.55 -1.49 -6.47
CA SER A 138 10.72 -2.31 -6.12
C SER A 138 11.93 -1.46 -5.73
N LEU A 139 12.22 -0.38 -6.48
CA LEU A 139 13.29 0.56 -6.14
C LEU A 139 13.00 1.37 -4.87
N ALA A 140 11.72 1.62 -4.56
CA ALA A 140 11.32 2.31 -3.34
C ALA A 140 11.49 1.41 -2.12
N ASP A 141 11.13 0.13 -2.24
CA ASP A 141 11.30 -0.90 -1.22
C ASP A 141 12.79 -1.13 -0.90
N GLN A 142 13.65 -1.03 -1.92
CA GLN A 142 15.11 -1.05 -1.77
C GLN A 142 15.69 0.28 -1.23
N GLY A 143 14.86 1.30 -1.00
CA GLY A 143 15.29 2.61 -0.51
C GLY A 143 16.08 3.45 -1.52
N LEU A 144 16.06 3.10 -2.80
CA LEU A 144 16.81 3.78 -3.87
C LEU A 144 16.04 4.96 -4.47
N VAL A 145 14.71 4.87 -4.48
CA VAL A 145 13.83 5.99 -4.81
C VAL A 145 12.91 6.32 -3.65
N LYS A 146 12.36 7.53 -3.66
CA LYS A 146 11.32 7.98 -2.74
C LYS A 146 10.11 8.40 -3.56
N ILE A 147 8.97 7.76 -3.30
CA ILE A 147 7.68 8.21 -3.81
C ILE A 147 7.32 9.52 -3.09
N THR A 148 7.16 10.59 -3.86
CA THR A 148 6.88 11.93 -3.33
C THR A 148 5.40 12.30 -3.44
N LYS A 149 4.69 11.70 -4.40
CA LYS A 149 3.25 11.88 -4.56
C LYS A 149 2.62 10.60 -5.08
N SER A 150 1.59 10.14 -4.39
CA SER A 150 0.68 9.10 -4.87
C SER A 150 -0.74 9.68 -4.97
N GLN A 151 -1.58 9.02 -5.75
CA GLN A 151 -2.98 9.38 -5.90
C GLN A 151 -3.84 8.13 -5.75
N LEU A 152 -4.87 8.23 -4.92
CA LEU A 152 -5.90 7.22 -4.78
C LEU A 152 -6.73 7.18 -6.07
N ILE A 153 -6.82 6.01 -6.71
CA ILE A 153 -7.53 5.84 -7.98
C ILE A 153 -8.78 4.98 -7.85
N ALA A 154 -8.74 3.95 -7.00
CA ALA A 154 -9.90 3.10 -6.75
C ALA A 154 -9.96 2.63 -5.29
N VAL A 155 -11.15 2.20 -4.89
CA VAL A 155 -11.42 1.58 -3.58
C VAL A 155 -12.45 0.47 -3.78
N TRP A 156 -12.32 -0.62 -3.02
CA TRP A 156 -13.28 -1.71 -3.03
C TRP A 156 -13.52 -2.30 -1.64
N LEU A 157 -14.68 -2.92 -1.47
CA LEU A 157 -15.03 -3.62 -0.25
C LEU A 157 -14.20 -4.89 -0.08
N THR A 158 -13.74 -5.12 1.14
CA THR A 158 -13.21 -6.42 1.56
C THR A 158 -14.34 -7.37 1.96
N PRO A 159 -14.08 -8.68 2.08
CA PRO A 159 -15.05 -9.62 2.66
C PRO A 159 -15.47 -9.26 4.10
N ALA A 160 -14.62 -8.57 4.87
CA ALA A 160 -14.98 -8.09 6.20
C ALA A 160 -15.95 -6.90 6.13
N GLY A 161 -15.68 -5.94 5.26
CA GLY A 161 -16.57 -4.79 5.03
C GLY A 161 -17.93 -5.19 4.44
N GLN A 162 -17.98 -6.22 3.58
CA GLN A 162 -19.25 -6.76 3.07
C GLN A 162 -20.09 -7.36 4.19
N ARG A 163 -19.49 -8.18 5.06
CA ARG A 163 -20.19 -8.78 6.21
C ARG A 163 -20.75 -7.73 7.16
N LEU A 164 -20.01 -6.63 7.37
CA LEU A 164 -20.44 -5.52 8.21
C LEU A 164 -21.74 -4.86 7.71
N LEU A 165 -21.99 -4.86 6.40
CA LEU A 165 -23.21 -4.29 5.80
C LEU A 165 -24.38 -5.27 5.73
N GLN A 166 -24.15 -6.54 6.11
CA GLN A 166 -25.19 -7.59 6.17
C GLN A 166 -25.60 -7.93 7.60
N ALA A 167 -24.95 -7.35 8.60
CA ALA A 167 -25.25 -7.49 10.02
C ALA A 167 -26.24 -6.41 10.46
#